data_AF-A0A8B7XTL2-F1
#
_entry.id   AF-A0A8B7XTL2-F1
#
_cell.length_a   1.000
_cell.length_b   1.000
_cell.length_c   1.000
_cell.angle_alpha   90.00
_cell.angle_beta   90.00
_cell.angle_gamma   90.00
#
_symmetry.space_group_name_H-M   'P 1'
#
loop_
_entity.id
_entity.type
_entity.pdbx_description
1 polymer ?
#
loop_
_entity_poly.entity_id
_entity_poly.type
_entity_poly.pdbx_seq_one_letter_code
_entity_poly.pdbx_strand_id
1 'polypeptide(L)'
;MYSYFQHSPVIWSCMLASTGTEFNSKVVTDIRDLNTWLRALLSRGEFMVIYLSISTSMFKLTREILSWPSQSIMGNGFLIYRTVCKGRPLLLAKLPLGQRGILLINMSSSGSCKKSLNCIMVHHQAFSSSPRFRSISFVRSFSSLNDSGTTMLAWQIESYGGNDKLKLVEKPIPIITQPNQVLIKVHASSVNPLDVRMRKGYAATFLNTGRKVKPGGEFPLTLGRDCSGVIVGTGKAVKKFELGQDVWGTVNQISQGAHAQYVLTTEAEISLKPKNLSHVEAASMPYVAITTWSATYAIARFRPENALGRFALVHGGAGGIGSFAIQLLKAWNARVASTCSTDSVDFVRGLGADHVVDYRTTDPEKELRKLGRFDYILDTVGGKVEDYSINLLNGAKGANYVTLVTPIMESIEAQGAVVGSLAASFSLIKKALQTAKIGGKYRWAFATGNGAALKKIATLVEEGKIRPVVNKVFPFTEAPEALKAVELGRAKGKIVIGVIKGKEQQPKKVDIFKES
;
A
#
# COMPACT_ATOMS: atom_id res chain seq x y z
N MET A 1 -14.08 -40.89 24.21
CA MET A 1 -12.99 -39.95 24.52
C MET A 1 -11.89 -40.22 23.50
N TYR A 2 -11.69 -39.30 22.56
CA TYR A 2 -10.87 -39.45 21.35
C TYR A 2 -9.42 -39.03 21.60
N SER A 3 -8.46 -39.85 21.13
CA SER A 3 -7.11 -39.45 20.70
C SER A 3 -6.79 -40.33 19.47
N TYR A 4 -6.63 -39.73 18.30
CA TYR A 4 -5.38 -39.32 17.64
C TYR A 4 -4.72 -40.40 16.76
N PHE A 5 -4.61 -40.01 15.48
CA PHE A 5 -3.75 -40.48 14.38
C PHE A 5 -4.09 -41.72 13.54
N GLN A 6 -4.19 -41.39 12.24
CA GLN A 6 -3.49 -41.99 11.09
C GLN A 6 -4.19 -43.01 10.18
N HIS A 7 -3.94 -42.77 8.89
CA HIS A 7 -3.97 -43.68 7.73
C HIS A 7 -5.32 -43.91 7.00
N SER A 8 -5.39 -43.44 5.75
CA SER A 8 -6.13 -44.12 4.66
C SER A 8 -5.53 -45.54 4.46
N PRO A 9 -6.26 -46.57 3.97
CA PRO A 9 -7.03 -46.50 2.70
C PRO A 9 -8.22 -47.50 2.52
N VAL A 10 -8.89 -47.41 1.35
CA VAL A 10 -9.61 -48.48 0.60
C VAL A 10 -11.08 -48.85 0.95
N ILE A 11 -11.96 -48.47 -0.01
CA ILE A 11 -13.15 -49.16 -0.60
C ILE A 11 -14.37 -49.50 0.30
N TRP A 12 -15.58 -49.11 -0.15
CA TRP A 12 -16.76 -50.00 -0.29
C TRP A 12 -17.86 -49.41 -1.23
N SER A 13 -18.25 -50.25 -2.19
CA SER A 13 -19.55 -50.50 -2.87
C SER A 13 -20.37 -49.43 -3.64
N CYS A 14 -20.77 -49.86 -4.85
CA CYS A 14 -21.67 -49.25 -5.83
C CYS A 14 -23.17 -49.49 -5.53
N MET A 15 -24.03 -48.55 -5.96
CA MET A 15 -25.39 -48.82 -6.48
C MET A 15 -25.63 -47.94 -7.71
N LEU A 16 -26.11 -48.56 -8.79
CA LEU A 16 -26.50 -47.92 -10.05
C LEU A 16 -28.00 -47.57 -10.02
N ALA A 17 -28.33 -46.38 -10.52
CA ALA A 17 -29.65 -46.09 -11.07
C ALA A 17 -29.46 -45.29 -12.37
N SER A 18 -29.89 -45.90 -13.48
CA SER A 18 -29.86 -45.38 -14.84
C SER A 18 -30.87 -44.25 -15.03
N THR A 19 -30.48 -43.18 -15.71
CA THR A 19 -31.40 -42.46 -16.60
C THR A 19 -30.69 -42.18 -17.91
N GLY A 20 -31.27 -42.72 -18.99
CA GLY A 20 -30.73 -42.64 -20.33
C GLY A 20 -30.76 -41.21 -20.88
N THR A 21 -29.70 -40.86 -21.58
CA THR A 21 -29.72 -39.86 -22.66
C THR A 21 -28.55 -40.19 -23.58
N GLU A 22 -28.85 -40.63 -24.79
CA GLU A 22 -27.84 -40.79 -25.84
C GLU A 22 -27.29 -39.41 -26.22
N PHE A 23 -25.97 -39.26 -26.17
CA PHE A 23 -25.28 -38.13 -26.79
C PHE A 23 -24.24 -38.64 -27.78
N ASN A 24 -24.47 -38.32 -29.06
CA ASN A 24 -23.56 -38.60 -30.16
C ASN A 24 -22.17 -37.99 -29.90
N SER A 25 -21.13 -38.82 -29.92
CA SER A 25 -19.75 -38.37 -29.92
C SER A 25 -19.42 -37.72 -31.27
N LYS A 26 -18.97 -36.46 -31.27
CA LYS A 26 -18.49 -35.76 -32.46
C LYS A 26 -17.00 -35.49 -32.33
N VAL A 27 -16.22 -35.89 -33.33
CA VAL A 27 -14.81 -35.56 -33.46
C VAL A 27 -14.71 -34.12 -33.96
N VAL A 28 -14.03 -33.25 -33.22
CA VAL A 28 -13.84 -31.83 -33.57
C VAL A 28 -12.43 -31.62 -34.08
N THR A 29 -12.28 -31.29 -35.36
CA THR A 29 -10.99 -31.20 -36.06
C THR A 29 -10.50 -29.77 -36.30
N ASP A 30 -11.32 -28.72 -36.10
CA ASP A 30 -10.95 -27.30 -36.24
C ASP A 30 -11.23 -26.49 -34.95
N ILE A 31 -10.39 -25.47 -34.68
CA ILE A 31 -10.52 -24.52 -33.57
C ILE A 31 -11.77 -23.63 -33.70
N ARG A 32 -12.25 -23.38 -34.93
CA ARG A 32 -13.50 -22.66 -35.18
C ARG A 32 -14.73 -23.48 -34.77
N ASP A 33 -14.67 -24.80 -34.94
CA ASP A 33 -15.70 -25.72 -34.48
C ASP A 33 -15.67 -25.88 -32.96
N LEU A 34 -14.49 -25.88 -32.33
CA LEU A 34 -14.38 -25.90 -30.87
C LEU A 34 -15.02 -24.67 -30.22
N ASN A 35 -14.80 -23.47 -30.78
CA ASN A 35 -15.43 -22.25 -30.28
C ASN A 35 -16.95 -22.23 -30.48
N THR A 36 -17.43 -22.76 -31.60
CA THR A 36 -18.87 -22.86 -31.89
C THR A 36 -19.55 -23.90 -30.99
N TRP A 37 -18.88 -25.04 -30.77
CA TRP A 37 -19.31 -26.11 -29.87
C TRP A 37 -19.32 -25.66 -28.41
N LEU A 38 -18.27 -24.98 -27.94
CA LEU A 38 -18.20 -24.39 -26.61
C LEU A 38 -19.26 -23.31 -26.41
N ARG A 39 -19.54 -22.46 -27.43
CA ARG A 39 -20.61 -21.47 -27.36
C ARG A 39 -21.99 -22.10 -27.29
N ALA A 40 -22.25 -23.18 -28.03
CA ALA A 40 -23.51 -23.93 -27.98
C ALA A 40 -23.72 -24.66 -26.63
N LEU A 41 -22.63 -25.09 -25.98
CA LEU A 41 -22.63 -25.65 -24.63
C LEU A 41 -22.83 -24.57 -23.55
N LEU A 42 -22.18 -23.41 -23.69
CA LEU A 42 -22.29 -22.29 -22.77
C LEU A 42 -23.64 -21.57 -22.87
N SER A 43 -24.25 -21.49 -24.07
CA SER A 43 -25.57 -20.90 -24.28
C SER A 43 -26.71 -21.69 -23.63
N ARG A 44 -26.44 -22.93 -23.18
CA ARG A 44 -27.37 -23.75 -22.38
C ARG A 44 -27.25 -23.51 -20.87
N GLY A 45 -26.34 -22.63 -20.43
CA GLY A 45 -26.29 -22.10 -19.06
C GLY A 45 -25.65 -23.00 -17.99
N GLU A 46 -24.93 -24.07 -18.36
CA GLU A 46 -24.55 -25.12 -17.38
C GLU A 46 -23.05 -25.24 -17.01
N PHE A 47 -22.13 -24.39 -17.48
CA PHE A 47 -20.69 -24.68 -17.30
C PHE A 47 -19.78 -23.47 -17.01
N MET A 48 -18.78 -23.67 -16.14
CA MET A 48 -17.64 -22.78 -15.87
C MET A 48 -16.33 -23.55 -16.11
N VAL A 49 -15.33 -22.93 -16.74
CA VAL A 49 -14.07 -23.59 -17.12
C VAL A 49 -13.01 -23.38 -16.04
N ILE A 50 -12.43 -24.47 -15.51
CA ILE A 50 -11.29 -24.42 -14.57
C ILE A 50 -10.08 -25.09 -15.23
N TYR A 51 -8.93 -24.39 -15.20
CA TYR A 51 -7.66 -24.84 -15.77
C TYR A 51 -6.72 -25.31 -14.65
N LEU A 52 -6.20 -26.53 -14.73
CA LEU A 52 -5.19 -27.06 -13.79
C LEU A 52 -3.91 -27.42 -14.56
N SER A 53 -2.79 -26.82 -14.16
CA SER A 53 -1.45 -27.14 -14.65
C SER A 53 -0.78 -28.10 -13.66
N ILE A 54 -0.58 -29.36 -14.05
CA ILE A 54 0.04 -30.38 -13.20
C ILE A 54 1.55 -30.38 -13.46
N SER A 55 2.38 -30.23 -12.43
CA SER A 55 3.84 -30.29 -12.54
C SER A 55 4.35 -31.75 -12.54
N THR A 56 5.62 -31.93 -12.91
CA THR A 56 6.28 -33.19 -13.25
C THR A 56 6.34 -34.27 -12.16
N SER A 57 5.83 -34.04 -10.95
CA SER A 57 5.84 -35.03 -9.86
C SER A 57 4.64 -36.00 -9.82
N MET A 58 3.73 -35.98 -10.80
CA MET A 58 2.60 -36.92 -10.88
C MET A 58 2.52 -37.74 -12.19
N PHE A 59 3.64 -38.32 -12.61
CA PHE A 59 3.69 -39.23 -13.76
C PHE A 59 2.85 -40.52 -13.55
N LYS A 60 2.73 -41.00 -12.30
CA LYS A 60 1.97 -42.22 -11.97
C LYS A 60 0.45 -42.02 -12.15
N LEU A 61 -0.09 -40.93 -11.60
CA LEU A 61 -1.51 -40.59 -11.71
C LEU A 61 -1.91 -40.33 -13.18
N THR A 62 -1.01 -39.70 -13.95
CA THR A 62 -1.22 -39.42 -15.37
C THR A 62 -1.33 -40.71 -16.21
N ARG A 63 -0.46 -41.71 -15.97
CA ARG A 63 -0.53 -43.00 -16.65
C ARG A 63 -1.78 -43.80 -16.27
N GLU A 64 -2.13 -43.77 -14.99
CA GLU A 64 -3.30 -44.47 -14.45
C GLU A 64 -4.61 -43.93 -15.06
N ILE A 65 -4.74 -42.61 -15.18
CA ILE A 65 -5.90 -41.96 -15.84
C ILE A 65 -5.91 -42.24 -17.36
N LEU A 66 -4.75 -42.37 -18.02
CA LEU A 66 -4.67 -42.67 -19.46
C LEU A 66 -5.05 -44.11 -19.83
N SER A 67 -4.93 -45.05 -18.88
CA SER A 67 -5.34 -46.45 -19.07
C SER A 67 -6.85 -46.70 -18.95
N TRP A 68 -7.62 -45.67 -18.59
CA TRP A 68 -9.07 -45.80 -18.42
C TRP A 68 -9.81 -45.81 -19.77
N PRO A 69 -10.91 -46.57 -19.90
CA PRO A 69 -11.78 -46.54 -21.07
C PRO A 69 -12.29 -45.12 -21.41
N SER A 70 -12.63 -44.87 -22.68
CA SER A 70 -13.09 -43.58 -23.20
C SER A 70 -14.30 -42.97 -22.47
N GLN A 71 -15.09 -43.80 -21.79
CA GLN A 71 -16.07 -43.42 -20.79
C GLN A 71 -15.77 -44.21 -19.51
N SER A 72 -15.32 -43.51 -18.48
CA SER A 72 -15.04 -44.13 -17.18
C SER A 72 -15.83 -43.39 -16.10
N ILE A 73 -16.68 -44.13 -15.41
CA ILE A 73 -17.40 -43.66 -14.23
C ILE A 73 -16.46 -43.89 -13.05
N MET A 74 -15.97 -42.82 -12.42
CA MET A 74 -15.33 -42.93 -11.13
C MET A 74 -16.39 -42.91 -10.02
N GLY A 75 -16.23 -43.78 -9.01
CA GLY A 75 -17.01 -43.71 -7.78
C GLY A 75 -16.99 -42.28 -7.21
N ASN A 76 -18.14 -41.81 -6.74
CA ASN A 76 -18.51 -40.44 -6.33
C ASN A 76 -19.12 -39.52 -7.42
N GLY A 77 -19.59 -40.06 -8.55
CA GLY A 77 -20.47 -39.31 -9.48
C GLY A 77 -19.73 -38.42 -10.50
N PHE A 78 -18.45 -38.70 -10.73
CA PHE A 78 -17.65 -38.01 -11.75
C PHE A 78 -17.70 -38.80 -13.07
N LEU A 79 -18.07 -38.12 -14.15
CA LEU A 79 -18.00 -38.67 -15.52
C LEU A 79 -16.80 -38.06 -16.24
N ILE A 80 -15.83 -38.90 -16.60
CA ILE A 80 -14.62 -38.46 -17.30
C ILE A 80 -14.70 -38.88 -18.76
N TYR A 81 -14.54 -37.89 -19.65
CA TYR A 81 -14.48 -38.06 -21.09
C TYR A 81 -13.06 -37.81 -21.58
N ARG A 82 -12.59 -38.70 -22.44
CA ARG A 82 -11.33 -38.55 -23.16
C ARG A 82 -11.61 -37.99 -24.55
N THR A 83 -10.93 -36.91 -24.92
CA THR A 83 -10.98 -36.36 -26.29
C THR A 83 -9.58 -35.95 -26.75
N VAL A 84 -9.42 -35.62 -28.03
CA VAL A 84 -8.15 -35.22 -28.62
C VAL A 84 -8.35 -33.87 -29.31
N CYS A 85 -7.56 -32.87 -28.93
CA CYS A 85 -7.56 -31.55 -29.57
C CYS A 85 -6.19 -31.29 -30.16
N LYS A 86 -6.11 -31.13 -31.49
CA LYS A 86 -4.84 -30.95 -32.24
C LYS A 86 -3.77 -32.00 -31.91
N GLY A 87 -4.16 -33.27 -31.85
CA GLY A 87 -3.24 -34.38 -31.58
C GLY A 87 -2.79 -34.52 -30.12
N ARG A 88 -3.31 -33.70 -29.20
CA ARG A 88 -2.99 -33.79 -27.77
C ARG A 88 -4.17 -34.37 -26.97
N PRO A 89 -3.92 -35.31 -26.04
CA PRO A 89 -4.97 -35.89 -25.22
C PRO A 89 -5.52 -34.85 -24.24
N LEU A 90 -6.85 -34.79 -24.15
CA LEU A 90 -7.60 -33.91 -23.27
C LEU A 90 -8.56 -34.76 -22.42
N LEU A 91 -8.66 -34.44 -21.14
CA LEU A 91 -9.63 -35.02 -20.22
C LEU A 91 -10.64 -33.96 -19.79
N LEU A 92 -11.91 -34.31 -19.88
CA LEU A 92 -13.05 -33.51 -19.46
C LEU A 92 -13.76 -34.25 -18.32
N ALA A 93 -13.94 -33.62 -17.17
CA ALA A 93 -14.71 -34.21 -16.07
C ALA A 93 -16.01 -33.43 -15.84
N LYS A 94 -17.14 -34.16 -15.75
CA LYS A 94 -18.43 -33.66 -15.28
C LYS A 94 -18.52 -33.89 -13.77
N LEU A 95 -18.77 -32.83 -13.01
CA LEU A 95 -18.96 -32.89 -11.54
C LEU A 95 -20.36 -33.40 -11.18
N PRO A 96 -20.56 -33.96 -9.97
CA PRO A 96 -21.87 -34.41 -9.50
C PRO A 96 -22.90 -33.27 -9.42
N LEU A 97 -24.18 -33.64 -9.54
CA LEU A 97 -25.35 -32.74 -9.49
C LEU A 97 -25.28 -31.79 -8.29
N GLY A 98 -25.28 -30.48 -8.57
CA GLY A 98 -25.25 -29.40 -7.58
C GLY A 98 -24.01 -28.51 -7.61
N GLN A 99 -22.92 -28.93 -8.27
CA GLN A 99 -21.73 -28.09 -8.50
C GLN A 99 -21.48 -27.91 -10.00
N ARG A 100 -21.41 -26.64 -10.45
CA ARG A 100 -21.27 -26.27 -11.87
C ARG A 100 -19.79 -26.16 -12.24
N GLY A 101 -19.29 -27.01 -13.14
CA GLY A 101 -17.92 -26.88 -13.66
C GLY A 101 -17.51 -27.95 -14.69
N ILE A 102 -16.64 -27.57 -15.62
CA ILE A 102 -15.85 -28.47 -16.47
C ILE A 102 -14.38 -28.28 -16.09
N LEU A 103 -13.72 -29.39 -15.74
CA LEU A 103 -12.28 -29.41 -15.52
C LEU A 103 -11.56 -29.76 -16.84
N LEU A 104 -10.68 -28.86 -17.30
CA LEU A 104 -9.78 -29.12 -18.42
C LEU A 104 -8.38 -29.39 -17.89
N ILE A 105 -7.89 -30.63 -18.09
CA ILE A 105 -6.52 -31.02 -17.71
C ILE A 105 -5.67 -31.05 -18.98
N ASN A 106 -4.68 -30.15 -19.07
CA ASN A 106 -3.70 -30.16 -20.15
C ASN A 106 -2.52 -31.07 -19.76
N MET A 107 -2.38 -32.19 -20.45
CA MET A 107 -1.29 -33.13 -20.18
C MET A 107 -0.13 -32.87 -21.14
N SER A 108 0.89 -32.18 -20.64
CA SER A 108 2.14 -31.94 -21.36
C SER A 108 3.18 -32.96 -20.90
N SER A 109 3.57 -33.89 -21.77
CA SER A 109 4.59 -34.90 -21.49
C SER A 109 5.97 -34.57 -22.07
N SER A 110 6.31 -33.30 -22.29
CA SER A 110 7.62 -32.91 -22.82
C SER A 110 8.20 -31.71 -22.08
N GLY A 111 9.32 -31.94 -21.41
CA GLY A 111 10.23 -30.84 -21.04
C GLY A 111 10.61 -30.07 -22.30
N SER A 112 10.55 -28.74 -22.21
CA SER A 112 10.62 -27.75 -23.29
C SER A 112 9.31 -27.52 -24.06
N CYS A 113 8.54 -26.52 -23.63
CA CYS A 113 7.58 -25.86 -24.49
C CYS A 113 7.51 -24.35 -24.18
N LYS A 114 8.48 -23.60 -24.72
CA LYS A 114 8.24 -22.23 -25.16
C LYS A 114 7.44 -22.32 -26.45
N LYS A 115 6.16 -21.91 -26.44
CA LYS A 115 5.44 -21.21 -27.53
C LYS A 115 3.93 -21.15 -27.22
N SER A 116 3.49 -19.94 -26.88
CA SER A 116 2.17 -19.33 -27.13
C SER A 116 0.92 -20.21 -27.05
N LEU A 117 0.18 -20.11 -25.95
CA LEU A 117 -1.25 -20.40 -25.88
C LEU A 117 -1.98 -19.09 -25.58
N ASN A 118 -2.77 -18.61 -26.54
CA ASN A 118 -3.59 -17.41 -26.41
C ASN A 118 -4.74 -17.69 -25.42
N CYS A 119 -4.83 -16.89 -24.36
CA CYS A 119 -5.92 -16.94 -23.39
C CYS A 119 -7.11 -16.13 -23.93
N ILE A 120 -8.28 -16.75 -24.11
CA ILE A 120 -9.53 -16.05 -24.40
C ILE A 120 -10.33 -16.01 -23.09
N MET A 121 -10.31 -14.86 -22.40
CA MET A 121 -11.29 -14.56 -21.34
C MET A 121 -12.54 -14.00 -21.99
N VAL A 122 -13.68 -14.67 -21.81
CA VAL A 122 -15.00 -14.12 -22.16
C VAL A 122 -15.63 -13.63 -20.86
N HIS A 123 -15.73 -12.30 -20.71
CA HIS A 123 -16.54 -11.68 -19.65
C HIS A 123 -18.01 -11.83 -20.01
N HIS A 124 -18.81 -12.43 -19.12
CA HIS A 124 -20.27 -12.44 -19.25
C HIS A 124 -20.81 -11.19 -18.54
N GLN A 125 -21.03 -10.09 -19.28
CA GLN A 125 -21.94 -9.03 -18.84
C GLN A 125 -23.37 -9.49 -19.17
N ALA A 126 -24.24 -9.53 -18.17
CA ALA A 126 -25.67 -9.75 -18.38
C ALA A 126 -26.25 -8.52 -19.09
N PHE A 127 -26.50 -8.62 -20.39
CA PHE A 127 -27.30 -7.66 -21.13
C PHE A 127 -28.73 -8.20 -21.26
N SER A 128 -29.68 -7.45 -20.70
CA SER A 128 -31.10 -7.64 -20.96
C SER A 128 -31.41 -7.35 -22.42
N SER A 129 -32.18 -8.26 -23.01
CA SER A 129 -32.87 -8.22 -24.30
C SER A 129 -33.10 -6.85 -24.96
N SER A 130 -32.47 -6.62 -26.13
CA SER A 130 -33.11 -6.11 -27.36
C SER A 130 -32.14 -6.19 -28.56
N PRO A 131 -32.62 -6.37 -29.81
CA PRO A 131 -31.76 -6.57 -30.98
C PRO A 131 -31.54 -5.26 -31.75
N ARG A 132 -30.28 -4.90 -32.01
CA ARG A 132 -29.87 -4.15 -33.21
C ARG A 132 -28.35 -4.21 -33.40
N PHE A 133 -27.95 -4.84 -34.49
CA PHE A 133 -26.58 -4.88 -35.02
C PHE A 133 -26.05 -3.47 -35.30
N ARG A 134 -24.78 -3.20 -34.94
CA ARG A 134 -23.81 -2.41 -35.73
C ARG A 134 -22.38 -2.83 -35.35
N SER A 135 -21.60 -3.27 -36.34
CA SER A 135 -20.19 -3.62 -36.20
C SER A 135 -19.32 -2.37 -36.07
N ILE A 136 -18.45 -2.30 -35.06
CA ILE A 136 -17.32 -1.36 -35.02
C ILE A 136 -16.06 -2.17 -34.72
N SER A 137 -15.17 -2.20 -35.70
CA SER A 137 -13.86 -2.84 -35.66
C SER A 137 -12.86 -1.90 -34.98
N PHE A 138 -12.34 -2.27 -33.81
CA PHE A 138 -11.15 -1.63 -33.24
C PHE A 138 -10.09 -2.71 -32.99
N VAL A 139 -9.17 -2.87 -33.95
CA VAL A 139 -7.92 -3.61 -33.74
C VAL A 139 -6.91 -2.59 -33.22
N ARG A 140 -6.64 -2.59 -31.91
CA ARG A 140 -5.45 -1.95 -31.35
C ARG A 140 -4.37 -3.02 -31.18
N SER A 141 -3.31 -2.87 -31.96
CA SER A 141 -2.05 -3.61 -31.82
C SER A 141 -1.49 -3.42 -30.41
N PHE A 142 -1.50 -4.49 -29.60
CA PHE A 142 -0.71 -4.54 -28.37
C PHE A 142 0.71 -4.99 -28.73
N SER A 143 1.66 -4.07 -28.67
CA SER A 143 3.08 -4.34 -28.69
C SER A 143 3.46 -5.19 -27.46
N SER A 144 4.17 -6.28 -27.72
CA SER A 144 4.62 -7.29 -26.76
C SER A 144 5.45 -6.73 -25.60
N LEU A 145 4.99 -6.97 -24.37
CA LEU A 145 5.84 -7.05 -23.18
C LEU A 145 5.57 -8.40 -22.51
N ASN A 146 6.65 -9.13 -22.22
CA ASN A 146 6.65 -10.38 -21.47
C ASN A 146 6.20 -10.14 -20.02
N ASP A 147 4.89 -10.06 -19.76
CA ASP A 147 4.33 -9.99 -18.41
C ASP A 147 3.80 -11.38 -18.03
N SER A 148 4.67 -12.23 -17.47
CA SER A 148 4.20 -13.39 -16.70
C SER A 148 3.66 -12.84 -15.38
N GLY A 149 2.40 -12.41 -15.35
CA GLY A 149 1.76 -11.63 -14.28
C GLY A 149 1.63 -12.28 -12.88
N THR A 150 2.65 -13.01 -12.43
CA THR A 150 2.78 -13.65 -11.12
C THR A 150 3.93 -13.07 -10.28
N THR A 151 4.85 -12.32 -10.89
CA THR A 151 6.00 -11.69 -10.23
C THR A 151 5.93 -10.15 -10.28
N MET A 152 6.73 -9.51 -9.44
CA MET A 152 6.88 -8.07 -9.33
C MET A 152 8.31 -7.70 -8.97
N LEU A 153 8.72 -6.50 -9.35
CA LEU A 153 9.93 -5.87 -8.87
C LEU A 153 9.71 -5.18 -7.52
N ALA A 154 10.69 -5.33 -6.62
CA ALA A 154 10.73 -4.68 -5.32
C ALA A 154 12.16 -4.33 -4.92
N TRP A 155 12.32 -3.24 -4.17
CA TRP A 155 13.56 -2.94 -3.48
C TRP A 155 13.51 -3.51 -2.07
N GLN A 156 14.41 -4.45 -1.79
CA GLN A 156 14.48 -5.14 -0.50
C GLN A 156 15.85 -5.00 0.15
N ILE A 157 15.88 -5.13 1.47
CA ILE A 157 17.11 -5.35 2.24
C ILE A 157 17.11 -6.77 2.80
N GLU A 158 18.29 -7.38 2.86
CA GLU A 158 18.52 -8.73 3.46
C GLU A 158 19.19 -8.66 4.84
N SER A 159 19.69 -7.48 5.20
CA SER A 159 20.24 -7.16 6.50
C SER A 159 20.19 -5.65 6.70
N TYR A 160 20.26 -5.21 7.96
CA TYR A 160 20.35 -3.79 8.28
C TYR A 160 21.70 -3.21 7.85
N GLY A 161 21.72 -1.92 7.51
CA GLY A 161 22.97 -1.21 7.24
C GLY A 161 22.82 0.04 6.37
N GLY A 162 23.89 0.30 5.62
CA GLY A 162 24.01 1.40 4.68
C GLY A 162 23.12 1.23 3.45
N ASN A 163 23.23 2.18 2.53
CA ASN A 163 22.44 2.17 1.29
C ASN A 163 22.81 0.99 0.36
N ASP A 164 24.00 0.42 0.53
CA ASP A 164 24.49 -0.79 -0.16
C ASP A 164 23.64 -2.04 0.11
N LYS A 165 22.81 -2.02 1.15
CA LYS A 165 21.91 -3.14 1.48
C LYS A 165 20.66 -3.19 0.61
N LEU A 166 20.29 -2.11 -0.09
CA LEU A 166 19.15 -2.14 -1.00
C LEU A 166 19.48 -2.92 -2.26
N LYS A 167 18.68 -3.95 -2.54
CA LYS A 167 18.75 -4.75 -3.76
C LYS A 167 17.42 -4.70 -4.50
N LEU A 168 17.48 -4.46 -5.80
CA LEU A 168 16.33 -4.62 -6.69
C LEU A 168 16.18 -6.12 -6.99
N VAL A 169 15.02 -6.67 -6.68
CA VAL A 169 14.73 -8.10 -6.87
C VAL A 169 13.41 -8.28 -7.60
N GLU A 170 13.30 -9.39 -8.32
CA GLU A 170 12.02 -9.91 -8.81
C GLU A 170 11.50 -10.96 -7.83
N LYS A 171 10.25 -10.85 -7.42
CA LYS A 171 9.62 -11.73 -6.42
C LYS A 171 8.14 -11.96 -6.73
N PRO A 172 7.47 -12.98 -6.16
CA PRO A 172 6.04 -13.15 -6.34
C PRO A 172 5.21 -11.94 -5.89
N ILE A 173 4.14 -11.64 -6.61
CA ILE A 173 3.13 -10.67 -6.17
C ILE A 173 2.52 -11.17 -4.84
N PRO A 174 2.38 -10.31 -3.82
CA PRO A 174 1.82 -10.72 -2.54
C PRO A 174 0.34 -11.09 -2.68
N ILE A 175 -0.03 -12.20 -2.05
CA ILE A 175 -1.40 -12.72 -2.06
C ILE A 175 -2.14 -12.18 -0.83
N ILE A 176 -3.41 -11.80 -1.00
CA ILE A 176 -4.28 -11.39 0.11
C ILE A 176 -4.46 -12.57 1.08
N THR A 177 -4.00 -12.39 2.31
CA THR A 177 -4.08 -13.39 3.39
C THR A 177 -5.12 -13.06 4.45
N GLN A 178 -5.57 -11.80 4.52
CA GLN A 178 -6.55 -11.35 5.50
C GLN A 178 -7.79 -10.75 4.80
N PRO A 179 -8.99 -10.90 5.38
CA PRO A 179 -10.24 -10.51 4.72
C PRO A 179 -10.39 -8.99 4.55
N ASN A 180 -9.67 -8.17 5.33
CA ASN A 180 -9.69 -6.70 5.28
C ASN A 180 -8.55 -6.10 4.43
N GLN A 181 -7.72 -6.93 3.78
CA GLN A 181 -6.60 -6.46 2.98
C GLN A 181 -7.04 -6.02 1.58
N VAL A 182 -6.26 -5.11 1.03
CA VAL A 182 -6.34 -4.62 -0.34
C VAL A 182 -4.97 -4.77 -0.99
N LEU A 183 -4.94 -5.26 -2.22
CA LEU A 183 -3.76 -5.30 -3.07
C LEU A 183 -3.77 -4.10 -4.01
N ILE A 184 -2.74 -3.27 -3.91
CA ILE A 184 -2.59 -2.05 -4.71
C ILE A 184 -1.44 -2.24 -5.69
N LYS A 185 -1.71 -1.97 -6.97
CA LYS A 185 -0.67 -1.76 -7.98
C LYS A 185 -0.13 -0.34 -7.80
N VAL A 186 1.11 -0.23 -7.33
CA VAL A 186 1.71 1.04 -6.92
C VAL A 186 2.15 1.83 -8.15
N HIS A 187 1.66 3.06 -8.30
CA HIS A 187 2.12 4.00 -9.33
C HIS A 187 3.27 4.86 -8.79
N ALA A 188 3.16 5.31 -7.55
CA ALA A 188 4.21 6.06 -6.86
C ALA A 188 4.25 5.75 -5.36
N SER A 189 5.44 5.89 -4.78
CA SER A 189 5.67 5.85 -3.33
C SER A 189 6.54 7.03 -2.92
N SER A 190 6.62 7.36 -1.63
CA SER A 190 7.54 8.39 -1.14
C SER A 190 8.57 7.81 -0.18
N VAL A 191 9.70 8.49 -0.08
CA VAL A 191 10.75 8.16 0.89
C VAL A 191 10.57 9.05 2.12
N ASN A 192 10.60 8.43 3.30
CA ASN A 192 10.55 9.09 4.59
C ASN A 192 11.87 8.89 5.35
N PRO A 193 12.23 9.81 6.27
CA PRO A 193 13.35 9.58 7.19
C PRO A 193 13.23 8.25 7.97
N LEU A 194 12.00 7.80 8.23
CA LEU A 194 11.74 6.49 8.81
C LEU A 194 12.27 5.34 7.95
N ASP A 195 12.16 5.40 6.62
CA ASP A 195 12.65 4.33 5.74
C ASP A 195 14.18 4.20 5.86
N VAL A 196 14.90 5.32 5.88
CA VAL A 196 16.36 5.36 6.10
C VAL A 196 16.74 4.84 7.48
N ARG A 197 15.99 5.22 8.52
CA ARG A 197 16.23 4.74 9.89
C ARG A 197 15.96 3.24 10.02
N MET A 198 14.84 2.74 9.50
CA MET A 198 14.50 1.31 9.48
C MET A 198 15.54 0.49 8.71
N ARG A 199 16.06 1.01 7.58
CA ARG A 199 17.18 0.39 6.85
C ARG A 199 18.40 0.16 7.74
N LYS A 200 18.66 1.08 8.68
CA LYS A 200 19.77 1.01 9.64
C LYS A 200 19.45 0.22 10.92
N GLY A 201 18.26 -0.40 11.02
CA GLY A 201 17.87 -1.20 12.18
C GLY A 201 17.03 -0.47 13.23
N TYR A 202 16.65 0.79 12.99
CA TYR A 202 15.82 1.54 13.94
C TYR A 202 14.45 0.87 14.18
N ALA A 203 14.07 0.84 15.44
CA ALA A 203 12.92 0.17 16.03
C ALA A 203 12.83 -1.35 15.72
N ALA A 204 13.92 -2.02 15.32
CA ALA A 204 13.89 -3.42 14.87
C ALA A 204 13.26 -4.35 15.92
N THR A 205 13.67 -4.25 17.18
CA THR A 205 13.14 -5.06 18.29
C THR A 205 11.62 -4.92 18.44
N PHE A 206 11.12 -3.69 18.44
CA PHE A 206 9.70 -3.40 18.58
C PHE A 206 8.90 -3.86 17.36
N LEU A 207 9.39 -3.55 16.16
CA LEU A 207 8.73 -3.91 14.91
C LEU A 207 8.71 -5.44 14.70
N ASN A 208 9.76 -6.16 15.08
CA ASN A 208 9.81 -7.61 14.98
C ASN A 208 8.87 -8.31 15.98
N THR A 209 8.69 -7.71 17.16
CA THR A 209 7.64 -8.13 18.10
C THR A 209 6.26 -8.00 17.45
N GLY A 210 5.99 -6.85 16.79
CA GLY A 210 4.74 -6.63 16.06
C GLY A 210 4.55 -7.58 14.86
N ARG A 211 5.63 -7.92 14.15
CA ARG A 211 5.65 -8.92 13.08
C ARG A 211 5.52 -10.35 13.58
N LYS A 212 5.71 -10.60 14.88
CA LYS A 212 5.78 -11.92 15.50
C LYS A 212 6.92 -12.79 14.92
N VAL A 213 8.08 -12.17 14.70
CA VAL A 213 9.28 -12.85 14.21
C VAL A 213 10.44 -12.66 15.18
N LYS A 214 11.36 -13.63 15.19
CA LYS A 214 12.65 -13.49 15.89
C LYS A 214 13.56 -12.51 15.12
N PRO A 215 14.59 -11.94 15.76
CA PRO A 215 15.58 -11.11 15.06
C PRO A 215 16.13 -11.81 13.81
N GLY A 216 16.09 -11.12 12.67
CA GLY A 216 16.48 -11.64 11.36
C GLY A 216 15.32 -12.24 10.55
N GLY A 217 14.18 -12.57 11.17
CA GLY A 217 13.02 -13.18 10.51
C GLY A 217 12.16 -12.19 9.70
N GLU A 218 12.45 -10.89 9.77
CA GLU A 218 11.83 -9.84 8.95
C GLU A 218 12.39 -9.77 7.53
N PHE A 219 13.57 -10.34 7.30
CA PHE A 219 14.23 -10.30 6.00
C PHE A 219 13.73 -11.43 5.08
N PRO A 220 13.64 -11.20 3.76
CA PRO A 220 13.91 -9.93 3.06
C PRO A 220 12.83 -8.87 3.30
N LEU A 221 13.23 -7.64 3.62
CA LEU A 221 12.33 -6.55 4.02
C LEU A 221 12.22 -5.47 2.93
N THR A 222 10.98 -5.18 2.52
CA THR A 222 10.64 -4.08 1.60
C THR A 222 10.29 -2.83 2.40
N LEU A 223 10.96 -1.71 2.14
CA LEU A 223 10.71 -0.42 2.77
C LEU A 223 9.63 0.39 2.03
N GLY A 224 9.34 1.62 2.47
CA GLY A 224 8.38 2.53 1.84
C GLY A 224 7.04 2.53 2.56
N ARG A 225 6.67 3.67 3.17
CA ARG A 225 5.43 3.81 3.96
C ARG A 225 4.30 4.53 3.24
N ASP A 226 4.58 5.22 2.16
CA ASP A 226 3.56 5.89 1.34
C ASP A 226 3.26 5.10 0.08
N CYS A 227 1.98 5.03 -0.31
CA CYS A 227 1.60 4.51 -1.62
C CYS A 227 0.51 5.37 -2.25
N SER A 228 0.57 5.50 -3.58
CA SER A 228 -0.57 5.84 -4.40
C SER A 228 -0.58 4.96 -5.65
N GLY A 229 -1.76 4.49 -6.03
CA GLY A 229 -1.92 3.54 -7.13
C GLY A 229 -3.35 3.07 -7.27
N VAL A 230 -3.52 1.90 -7.90
CA VAL A 230 -4.83 1.36 -8.29
C VAL A 230 -5.11 0.06 -7.54
N ILE A 231 -6.34 -0.12 -7.07
CA ILE A 231 -6.75 -1.39 -6.46
C ILE A 231 -6.86 -2.49 -7.53
N VAL A 232 -6.15 -3.60 -7.29
CA VAL A 232 -6.16 -4.78 -8.17
C VAL A 232 -6.60 -6.06 -7.46
N GLY A 233 -6.86 -5.99 -6.16
CA GLY A 233 -7.42 -7.11 -5.40
C GLY A 233 -7.98 -6.66 -4.06
N THR A 234 -9.02 -7.35 -3.58
CA THR A 234 -9.68 -7.06 -2.31
C THR A 234 -9.99 -8.34 -1.53
N GLY A 235 -9.78 -8.31 -0.22
CA GLY A 235 -10.26 -9.33 0.69
C GLY A 235 -11.79 -9.30 0.83
N LYS A 236 -12.37 -10.41 1.29
CA LYS A 236 -13.84 -10.61 1.34
C LYS A 236 -14.58 -9.61 2.26
N ALA A 237 -13.90 -9.05 3.25
CA ALA A 237 -14.46 -8.09 4.20
C ALA A 237 -14.21 -6.62 3.81
N VAL A 238 -13.52 -6.35 2.70
CA VAL A 238 -13.42 -4.99 2.15
C VAL A 238 -14.78 -4.61 1.56
N LYS A 239 -15.28 -3.43 1.94
CA LYS A 239 -16.61 -2.90 1.55
C LYS A 239 -16.54 -1.49 0.97
N LYS A 240 -15.52 -0.71 1.33
CA LYS A 240 -15.41 0.71 0.94
C LYS A 240 -14.77 0.94 -0.42
N PHE A 241 -14.17 -0.09 -0.99
CA PHE A 241 -13.38 0.02 -2.21
C PHE A 241 -13.66 -1.10 -3.19
N GLU A 242 -13.47 -0.78 -4.47
CA GLU A 242 -13.68 -1.65 -5.62
C GLU A 242 -12.40 -1.72 -6.48
N LEU A 243 -12.32 -2.76 -7.32
CA LEU A 243 -11.24 -2.92 -8.27
C LEU A 243 -11.19 -1.74 -9.25
N GLY A 244 -9.98 -1.31 -9.62
CA GLY A 244 -9.76 -0.22 -10.57
C GLY A 244 -9.82 1.19 -9.97
N GLN A 245 -10.09 1.34 -8.67
CA GLN A 245 -10.12 2.66 -8.02
C GLN A 245 -8.72 3.18 -7.68
N ASP A 246 -8.52 4.48 -7.93
CA ASP A 246 -7.33 5.21 -7.51
C ASP A 246 -7.35 5.49 -6.01
N VAL A 247 -6.33 5.00 -5.32
CA VAL A 247 -6.18 5.14 -3.87
C VAL A 247 -4.82 5.72 -3.49
N TRP A 248 -4.77 6.19 -2.27
CA TRP A 248 -3.56 6.59 -1.58
C TRP A 248 -3.64 6.21 -0.11
N GLY A 249 -2.48 6.05 0.52
CA GLY A 249 -2.44 5.79 1.95
C GLY A 249 -1.09 5.39 2.46
N THR A 250 -1.09 4.96 3.71
CA THR A 250 0.13 4.57 4.41
C THR A 250 0.16 3.08 4.66
N VAL A 251 1.31 2.45 4.47
CA VAL A 251 1.53 1.05 4.80
C VAL A 251 2.07 0.93 6.23
N ASN A 252 1.49 0.03 7.02
CA ASN A 252 1.93 -0.22 8.40
C ASN A 252 3.43 -0.49 8.49
N GLN A 253 4.10 -0.03 9.55
CA GLN A 253 5.55 -0.22 9.75
C GLN A 253 5.93 -1.71 9.91
N ILE A 254 5.02 -2.54 10.44
CA ILE A 254 5.28 -3.98 10.58
C ILE A 254 5.13 -4.74 9.26
N SER A 255 4.44 -4.17 8.27
CA SER A 255 4.18 -4.79 6.97
C SER A 255 5.29 -4.53 5.95
N GLN A 256 5.35 -5.39 4.93
CA GLN A 256 6.15 -5.18 3.72
C GLN A 256 5.67 -3.90 3.00
N GLY A 257 6.60 -3.03 2.63
CA GLY A 257 6.32 -1.67 2.16
C GLY A 257 6.09 -1.48 0.67
N ALA A 258 5.93 -0.21 0.31
CA ALA A 258 5.51 0.25 -1.02
C ALA A 258 6.65 0.61 -1.99
N HIS A 259 7.93 0.37 -1.63
CA HIS A 259 9.02 0.40 -2.62
C HIS A 259 9.03 -0.88 -3.48
N ALA A 260 7.87 -1.17 -4.08
CA ALA A 260 7.56 -2.35 -4.88
C ALA A 260 6.42 -2.02 -5.87
N GLN A 261 6.29 -2.80 -6.94
CA GLN A 261 5.21 -2.61 -7.92
C GLN A 261 3.82 -2.95 -7.38
N TYR A 262 3.73 -3.79 -6.34
CA TYR A 262 2.49 -4.08 -5.64
C TYR A 262 2.71 -4.09 -4.13
N VAL A 263 1.68 -3.68 -3.38
CA VAL A 263 1.71 -3.68 -1.92
C VAL A 263 0.38 -4.11 -1.32
N LEU A 264 0.45 -4.85 -0.21
CA LEU A 264 -0.72 -5.14 0.63
C LEU A 264 -0.82 -4.10 1.74
N THR A 265 -2.03 -3.62 1.96
CA THR A 265 -2.40 -2.78 3.10
C THR A 265 -3.84 -3.12 3.49
N THR A 266 -4.40 -2.44 4.48
CA THR A 266 -5.77 -2.70 4.95
C THR A 266 -6.72 -1.58 4.55
N GLU A 267 -8.01 -1.90 4.44
CA GLU A 267 -9.07 -0.92 4.16
C GLU A 267 -9.01 0.31 5.09
N ALA A 268 -8.57 0.14 6.34
CA ALA A 268 -8.51 1.21 7.34
C ALA A 268 -7.34 2.20 7.12
N GLU A 269 -6.33 1.83 6.32
CA GLU A 269 -5.09 2.58 6.15
C GLU A 269 -5.06 3.44 4.88
N ILE A 270 -6.06 3.27 4.01
CA ILE A 270 -6.15 3.93 2.70
C ILE A 270 -7.42 4.77 2.54
N SER A 271 -7.39 5.65 1.55
CA SER A 271 -8.54 6.43 1.10
C SER A 271 -8.53 6.52 -0.43
N LEU A 272 -9.62 7.01 -1.02
CA LEU A 272 -9.60 7.43 -2.41
C LEU A 272 -8.62 8.58 -2.58
N LYS A 273 -7.85 8.54 -3.66
CA LYS A 273 -6.90 9.58 -4.02
C LYS A 273 -7.67 10.87 -4.38
N PRO A 274 -7.18 12.08 -4.00
CA PRO A 274 -7.73 13.33 -4.51
C PRO A 274 -7.76 13.33 -6.04
N LYS A 275 -8.89 13.67 -6.65
CA LYS A 275 -9.07 13.57 -8.11
C LYS A 275 -8.21 14.56 -8.88
N ASN A 276 -7.85 15.68 -8.25
CA ASN A 276 -7.06 16.76 -8.83
C ASN A 276 -5.54 16.55 -8.76
N LEU A 277 -5.05 15.44 -8.18
CA LEU A 277 -3.62 15.14 -8.11
C LEU A 277 -3.21 14.04 -9.10
N SER A 278 -1.94 14.04 -9.51
CA SER A 278 -1.29 12.85 -10.06
C SER A 278 -0.98 11.81 -8.96
N HIS A 279 -0.60 10.57 -9.34
CA HIS A 279 -0.14 9.59 -8.35
C HIS A 279 1.17 10.00 -7.68
N VAL A 280 2.08 10.63 -8.42
CA VAL A 280 3.34 11.20 -7.88
C VAL A 280 3.06 12.22 -6.79
N GLU A 281 2.18 13.19 -7.07
CA GLU A 281 1.78 14.19 -6.09
C GLU A 281 1.07 13.57 -4.89
N ALA A 282 0.11 12.68 -5.14
CA ALA A 282 -0.62 12.01 -4.08
C ALA A 282 0.31 11.18 -3.19
N ALA A 283 1.24 10.40 -3.74
CA ALA A 283 2.16 9.58 -2.95
C ALA A 283 3.04 10.41 -2.00
N SER A 284 3.24 11.71 -2.24
CA SER A 284 4.06 12.57 -1.37
C SER A 284 3.43 12.88 -0.01
N MET A 285 2.13 12.68 0.18
CA MET A 285 1.39 13.25 1.31
C MET A 285 1.02 12.29 2.45
N PRO A 286 0.61 11.01 2.24
CA PRO A 286 -0.11 10.25 3.25
C PRO A 286 0.58 10.16 4.61
N TYR A 287 1.87 9.82 4.66
CA TYR A 287 2.62 9.61 5.89
C TYR A 287 2.79 10.91 6.67
N VAL A 288 3.14 12.01 6.00
CA VAL A 288 3.25 13.32 6.67
C VAL A 288 1.88 13.86 7.07
N ALA A 289 0.84 13.55 6.29
CA ALA A 289 -0.53 13.93 6.54
C ALA A 289 -1.09 13.24 7.79
N ILE A 290 -0.97 11.92 7.91
CA ILE A 290 -1.43 11.18 9.11
C ILE A 290 -0.59 11.52 10.34
N THR A 291 0.70 11.81 10.19
CA THR A 291 1.57 12.18 11.31
C THR A 291 1.15 13.53 11.86
N THR A 292 0.94 14.51 10.98
CA THR A 292 0.43 15.84 11.36
C THR A 292 -0.98 15.73 11.95
N TRP A 293 -1.88 14.97 11.32
CA TRP A 293 -3.23 14.78 11.81
C TRP A 293 -3.27 14.15 13.21
N SER A 294 -2.43 13.13 13.46
CA SER A 294 -2.28 12.53 14.78
C SER A 294 -1.84 13.56 15.82
N ALA A 295 -0.77 14.32 15.53
CA ALA A 295 -0.24 15.32 16.45
C ALA A 295 -1.22 16.47 16.73
N THR A 296 -1.83 17.02 15.69
CA THR A 296 -2.64 18.23 15.77
C THR A 296 -4.09 17.92 16.17
N TYR A 297 -4.77 17.04 15.42
CA TYR A 297 -6.21 16.79 15.59
C TYR A 297 -6.52 15.84 16.74
N ALA A 298 -5.77 14.73 16.84
CA ALA A 298 -6.05 13.67 17.82
C ALA A 298 -5.41 13.98 19.18
N ILE A 299 -4.12 14.30 19.21
CA ILE A 299 -3.34 14.50 20.44
C ILE A 299 -3.51 15.91 21.01
N ALA A 300 -3.23 16.97 20.23
CA ALA A 300 -3.36 18.35 20.72
C ALA A 300 -4.81 18.84 20.81
N ARG A 301 -5.74 18.19 20.12
CA ARG A 301 -7.14 18.66 19.95
C ARG A 301 -7.20 20.10 19.42
N PHE A 302 -6.23 20.48 18.59
CA PHE A 302 -6.26 21.68 17.78
C PHE A 302 -6.97 21.30 16.48
N ARG A 303 -8.18 21.84 16.27
CA ARG A 303 -9.12 21.36 15.25
C ARG A 303 -9.77 22.54 14.53
N PRO A 304 -10.38 22.33 13.35
CA PRO A 304 -11.03 23.42 12.62
C PRO A 304 -12.00 24.24 13.48
N GLU A 305 -12.75 23.57 14.37
CA GLU A 305 -13.80 24.20 15.17
C GLU A 305 -13.25 25.14 16.25
N ASN A 306 -11.97 25.02 16.59
CA ASN A 306 -11.34 25.81 17.65
C ASN A 306 -10.03 26.47 17.22
N ALA A 307 -9.72 26.53 15.93
CA ALA A 307 -8.43 27.03 15.42
C ALA A 307 -8.43 28.52 15.07
N LEU A 308 -9.60 29.10 14.77
CA LEU A 308 -9.73 30.49 14.30
C LEU A 308 -8.98 31.48 15.22
N GLY A 309 -8.03 32.21 14.65
CA GLY A 309 -7.26 33.25 15.35
C GLY A 309 -6.26 32.74 16.39
N ARG A 310 -6.22 31.44 16.67
CA ARG A 310 -5.21 30.85 17.57
C ARG A 310 -3.85 30.80 16.91
N PHE A 311 -2.82 30.94 17.73
CA PHE A 311 -1.46 31.04 17.23
C PHE A 311 -0.69 29.73 17.43
N ALA A 312 -0.28 29.11 16.33
CA ALA A 312 0.49 27.87 16.32
C ALA A 312 1.95 28.12 15.92
N LEU A 313 2.86 27.35 16.50
CA LEU A 313 4.27 27.30 16.10
C LEU A 313 4.59 25.94 15.50
N VAL A 314 5.18 25.92 14.31
CA VAL A 314 5.66 24.71 13.63
C VAL A 314 7.18 24.80 13.47
N HIS A 315 7.93 23.98 14.21
CA HIS A 315 9.36 23.87 13.97
C HIS A 315 9.66 23.05 12.72
N GLY A 316 10.70 23.43 11.96
CA GLY A 316 11.12 22.69 10.77
C GLY A 316 10.16 22.83 9.58
N GLY A 317 9.66 24.05 9.33
CA GLY A 317 8.61 24.34 8.34
C GLY A 317 8.91 23.89 6.91
N ALA A 318 10.18 23.79 6.53
CA ALA A 318 10.60 23.40 5.18
C ALA A 318 10.51 21.89 4.90
N GLY A 319 10.45 21.06 5.96
CA GLY A 319 10.42 19.61 5.84
C GLY A 319 9.06 19.07 5.38
N GLY A 320 8.97 17.76 5.12
CA GLY A 320 7.72 17.13 4.70
C GLY A 320 6.55 17.31 5.67
N ILE A 321 6.80 17.19 6.98
CA ILE A 321 5.76 17.38 8.01
C ILE A 321 5.48 18.87 8.19
N GLY A 322 6.51 19.70 8.37
CA GLY A 322 6.34 21.14 8.59
C GLY A 322 5.56 21.82 7.47
N SER A 323 5.90 21.50 6.21
CA SER A 323 5.24 22.10 5.05
C SER A 323 3.77 21.69 4.90
N PHE A 324 3.41 20.47 5.30
CA PHE A 324 2.02 20.03 5.37
C PHE A 324 1.28 20.68 6.55
N ALA A 325 1.92 20.74 7.73
CA ALA A 325 1.33 21.29 8.95
C ALA A 325 0.98 22.77 8.85
N ILE A 326 1.86 23.58 8.23
CA ILE A 326 1.59 25.00 7.99
C ILE A 326 0.29 25.14 7.18
N GLN A 327 0.19 24.45 6.04
CA GLN A 327 -0.98 24.52 5.16
C GLN A 327 -2.25 24.02 5.88
N LEU A 328 -2.18 22.93 6.64
CA LEU A 328 -3.31 22.41 7.41
C LEU A 328 -3.82 23.44 8.43
N LEU A 329 -2.91 24.06 9.19
CA LEU A 329 -3.26 25.05 10.21
C LEU A 329 -3.85 26.31 9.56
N LYS A 330 -3.32 26.75 8.42
CA LYS A 330 -3.87 27.87 7.65
C LYS A 330 -5.24 27.55 7.06
N ALA A 331 -5.46 26.33 6.57
CA ALA A 331 -6.77 25.86 6.11
C ALA A 331 -7.83 25.88 7.23
N TRP A 332 -7.41 25.91 8.49
CA TRP A 332 -8.25 26.04 9.68
C TRP A 332 -8.27 27.46 10.26
N ASN A 333 -7.77 28.45 9.52
CA ASN A 333 -7.73 29.86 9.92
C ASN A 333 -6.91 30.16 11.18
N ALA A 334 -5.90 29.34 11.48
CA ALA A 334 -4.93 29.65 12.52
C ALA A 334 -3.91 30.70 12.04
N ARG A 335 -3.33 31.44 12.99
CA ARG A 335 -2.04 32.12 12.79
C ARG A 335 -0.92 31.09 12.95
N VAL A 336 0.11 31.16 12.13
CA VAL A 336 1.22 30.21 12.09
C VAL A 336 2.55 30.94 12.10
N ALA A 337 3.38 30.66 13.10
CA ALA A 337 4.81 30.92 13.06
C ALA A 337 5.55 29.63 12.69
N SER A 338 6.68 29.75 12.00
CA SER A 338 7.52 28.59 11.72
C SER A 338 9.00 28.90 11.75
N THR A 339 9.82 27.90 12.11
CA THR A 339 11.28 28.00 12.02
C THR A 339 11.80 27.23 10.81
N CYS A 340 12.77 27.80 10.10
CA CYS A 340 13.45 27.14 8.97
C CYS A 340 14.85 27.69 8.75
N SER A 341 15.59 27.10 7.81
CA SER A 341 16.87 27.66 7.36
C SER A 341 16.66 28.86 6.44
N THR A 342 17.68 29.72 6.33
CA THR A 342 17.72 30.91 5.47
C THR A 342 17.18 30.65 4.06
N ASP A 343 17.65 29.59 3.41
CA ASP A 343 17.29 29.27 2.03
C ASP A 343 15.83 28.82 1.87
N SER A 344 15.12 28.57 2.97
CA SER A 344 13.73 28.11 2.99
C SER A 344 12.73 29.18 3.44
N VAL A 345 13.16 30.40 3.78
CA VAL A 345 12.29 31.44 4.35
C VAL A 345 11.13 31.77 3.41
N ASP A 346 11.42 32.11 2.16
CA ASP A 346 10.37 32.49 1.19
C ASP A 346 9.48 31.32 0.83
N PHE A 347 10.06 30.11 0.76
CA PHE A 347 9.29 28.88 0.55
C PHE A 347 8.27 28.66 1.67
N VAL A 348 8.68 28.80 2.94
CA VAL A 348 7.83 28.62 4.12
C VAL A 348 6.77 29.72 4.21
N ARG A 349 7.12 30.97 3.90
CA ARG A 349 6.17 32.08 3.79
C ARG A 349 5.12 31.80 2.71
N GLY A 350 5.54 31.31 1.54
CA GLY A 350 4.65 30.92 0.44
C GLY A 350 3.77 29.68 0.70
N LEU A 351 3.93 29.01 1.85
CA LEU A 351 2.99 28.00 2.34
C LEU A 351 1.90 28.60 3.25
N GLY A 352 2.01 29.88 3.59
CA GLY A 352 1.05 30.62 4.42
C GLY A 352 1.51 30.90 5.86
N ALA A 353 2.78 30.65 6.21
CA ALA A 353 3.28 31.04 7.53
C ALA A 353 3.26 32.57 7.68
N ASP A 354 2.61 33.07 8.72
CA ASP A 354 2.49 34.51 9.01
C ASP A 354 3.81 35.09 9.54
N HIS A 355 4.58 34.28 10.27
CA HIS A 355 5.92 34.63 10.76
C HIS A 355 6.90 33.50 10.47
N VAL A 356 8.08 33.85 9.96
CA VAL A 356 9.15 32.88 9.67
C VAL A 356 10.42 33.31 10.38
N VAL A 357 10.96 32.42 11.22
CA VAL A 357 12.20 32.63 11.97
C VAL A 357 13.31 31.82 11.31
N ASP A 358 14.33 32.51 10.80
CA ASP A 358 15.54 31.89 10.27
C ASP A 358 16.50 31.56 11.42
N TYR A 359 16.62 30.27 11.75
CA TYR A 359 17.46 29.82 12.85
C TYR A 359 18.97 29.88 12.55
N ARG A 360 19.38 30.17 11.29
CA ARG A 360 20.80 30.29 10.93
C ARG A 360 21.36 31.70 11.14
N THR A 361 20.50 32.70 11.12
CA THR A 361 20.90 34.12 11.15
C THR A 361 20.46 34.83 12.42
N THR A 362 19.53 34.23 13.18
CA THR A 362 18.98 34.82 14.41
C THR A 362 18.97 33.80 15.54
N ASP A 363 18.84 34.28 16.78
CA ASP A 363 18.48 33.43 17.92
C ASP A 363 16.97 33.12 17.85
N PRO A 364 16.58 31.88 17.52
CA PRO A 364 15.20 31.54 17.32
C PRO A 364 14.36 31.70 18.59
N GLU A 365 14.91 31.45 19.77
CA GLU A 365 14.18 31.61 21.03
C GLU A 365 13.83 33.09 21.24
N LYS A 366 14.81 33.97 21.07
CA LYS A 366 14.62 35.41 21.24
C LYS A 366 13.59 35.97 20.25
N GLU A 367 13.67 35.59 18.98
CA GLU A 367 12.71 36.06 17.98
C GLU A 367 11.30 35.52 18.23
N LEU A 368 11.15 34.25 18.60
CA LEU A 368 9.84 33.67 18.91
C LEU A 368 9.20 34.32 20.15
N ARG A 369 9.99 34.69 21.16
CA ARG A 369 9.49 35.39 22.36
C ARG A 369 8.86 36.74 22.03
N LYS A 370 9.37 37.46 21.01
CA LYS A 370 8.79 38.73 20.55
C LYS A 370 7.39 38.56 19.95
N LEU A 371 7.09 37.37 19.42
CA LEU A 371 5.78 37.06 18.83
C LEU A 371 4.71 36.73 19.89
N GLY A 372 5.12 36.53 21.16
CA GLY A 372 4.22 36.21 22.27
C GLY A 372 4.17 34.71 22.59
N ARG A 373 2.99 34.21 22.95
CA ARG A 373 2.76 32.82 23.36
C ARG A 373 1.95 32.05 22.33
N PHE A 374 2.21 30.75 22.21
CA PHE A 374 1.56 29.88 21.23
C PHE A 374 0.52 28.96 21.87
N ASP A 375 -0.67 28.90 21.27
CA ASP A 375 -1.77 28.04 21.71
C ASP A 375 -1.59 26.57 21.29
N TYR A 376 -0.59 26.30 20.43
CA TYR A 376 -0.15 24.97 20.00
C TYR A 376 1.28 25.04 19.47
N ILE A 377 2.14 24.08 19.83
CA ILE A 377 3.48 23.93 19.28
C ILE A 377 3.63 22.51 18.73
N LEU A 378 4.00 22.42 17.45
CA LEU A 378 4.40 21.18 16.78
C LEU A 378 5.92 21.17 16.62
N ASP A 379 6.55 20.22 17.30
CA ASP A 379 7.99 20.00 17.23
C ASP A 379 8.33 18.77 16.38
N THR A 380 9.06 19.02 15.29
CA THR A 380 9.59 17.98 14.39
C THR A 380 11.12 17.91 14.42
N VAL A 381 11.76 18.59 15.37
CA VAL A 381 13.22 18.78 15.43
C VAL A 381 13.80 18.12 16.68
N GLY A 382 13.17 18.32 17.84
CA GLY A 382 13.66 17.81 19.13
C GLY A 382 14.93 18.50 19.62
N GLY A 383 15.58 17.88 20.62
CA GLY A 383 16.82 18.40 21.21
C GLY A 383 16.63 19.77 21.87
N LYS A 384 17.57 20.71 21.63
CA LYS A 384 17.51 22.06 22.24
C LYS A 384 16.24 22.85 21.91
N VAL A 385 15.61 22.56 20.76
CA VAL A 385 14.33 23.20 20.38
C VAL A 385 13.26 22.91 21.42
N GLU A 386 13.23 21.70 21.96
CA GLU A 386 12.27 21.29 22.96
C GLU A 386 12.41 22.08 24.27
N ASP A 387 13.64 22.34 24.70
CA ASP A 387 13.91 22.96 25.99
C ASP A 387 13.39 24.40 26.08
N TYR A 388 13.59 25.22 25.04
CA TYR A 388 13.08 26.59 25.04
C TYR A 388 11.61 26.67 24.65
N SER A 389 11.13 25.77 23.77
CA SER A 389 9.79 25.89 23.18
C SER A 389 8.67 25.62 24.18
N ILE A 390 8.91 24.78 25.19
CA ILE A 390 7.96 24.58 26.29
C ILE A 390 7.58 25.93 26.93
N ASN A 391 8.58 26.79 27.14
CA ASN A 391 8.37 28.11 27.75
C ASN A 391 7.72 29.12 26.80
N LEU A 392 7.50 28.79 25.53
CA LEU A 392 6.78 29.63 24.56
C LEU A 392 5.27 29.31 24.52
N LEU A 393 4.82 28.27 25.21
CA LEU A 393 3.40 27.90 25.24
C LEU A 393 2.54 28.95 25.96
N ASN A 394 1.31 29.10 25.46
CA ASN A 394 0.23 29.78 26.15
C ASN A 394 -0.41 28.85 27.19
N GLY A 395 0.33 28.54 28.24
CA GLY A 395 -0.13 27.57 29.24
C GLY A 395 -1.36 28.03 30.02
N ALA A 396 -1.65 29.34 30.11
CA ALA A 396 -2.91 29.84 30.67
C ALA A 396 -4.16 29.34 29.93
N LYS A 397 -4.03 28.95 28.64
CA LYS A 397 -5.10 28.34 27.85
C LYS A 397 -5.02 26.81 27.77
N GLY A 398 -4.16 26.17 28.58
CA GLY A 398 -3.95 24.72 28.53
C GLY A 398 -3.36 24.23 27.20
N ALA A 399 -2.54 25.07 26.55
CA ALA A 399 -1.93 24.80 25.24
C ALA A 399 -1.08 23.53 25.24
N ASN A 400 -0.97 22.89 24.07
CA ASN A 400 -0.21 21.65 23.90
C ASN A 400 1.11 21.91 23.18
N TYR A 401 2.19 21.40 23.76
CA TYR A 401 3.43 21.09 23.06
C TYR A 401 3.39 19.62 22.63
N VAL A 402 3.52 19.37 21.34
CA VAL A 402 3.53 18.01 20.77
C VAL A 402 4.81 17.80 19.99
N THR A 403 5.61 16.81 20.39
CA THR A 403 6.80 16.41 19.64
C THR A 403 6.61 15.07 18.93
N LEU A 404 7.19 15.00 17.73
CA LEU A 404 7.32 13.79 16.92
C LEU A 404 8.69 13.13 17.08
N VAL A 405 9.62 13.77 17.79
CA VAL A 405 10.96 13.27 18.04
C VAL A 405 11.00 12.73 19.46
N THR A 406 10.76 11.43 19.59
CA THR A 406 10.60 10.76 20.90
C THR A 406 11.78 9.81 21.18
N PRO A 407 12.29 9.76 22.42
CA PRO A 407 13.41 8.89 22.78
C PRO A 407 13.02 7.41 22.95
N ILE A 408 11.73 7.06 22.86
CA ILE A 408 11.23 5.73 23.27
C ILE A 408 11.89 4.57 22.53
N MET A 409 11.99 4.65 21.20
CA MET A 409 12.56 3.53 20.42
C MET A 409 14.06 3.44 20.63
N GLU A 410 14.77 4.57 20.63
CA GLU A 410 16.22 4.62 20.88
C GLU A 410 16.56 4.10 22.29
N SER A 411 15.72 4.40 23.27
CA SER A 411 15.88 3.91 24.65
C SER A 411 15.67 2.39 24.75
N ILE A 412 14.63 1.87 24.08
CA ILE A 412 14.35 0.43 24.03
C ILE A 412 15.48 -0.33 23.35
N GLU A 413 16.06 0.22 22.29
CA GLU A 413 17.18 -0.39 21.59
C GLU A 413 18.47 -0.38 22.41
N ALA A 414 18.74 0.72 23.10
CA ALA A 414 19.96 0.85 23.90
C ALA A 414 19.93 0.05 25.22
N GLN A 415 18.76 -0.10 25.85
CA GLN A 415 18.64 -0.59 27.23
C GLN A 415 17.72 -1.82 27.37
N GLY A 416 17.14 -2.30 26.27
CA GLY A 416 16.14 -3.35 26.26
C GLY A 416 14.72 -2.83 26.55
N ALA A 417 13.72 -3.65 26.23
CA ALA A 417 12.31 -3.24 26.23
C ALA A 417 11.81 -2.72 27.59
N VAL A 418 12.19 -3.37 28.70
CA VAL A 418 11.72 -3.00 30.04
C VAL A 418 12.37 -1.70 30.51
N VAL A 419 13.71 -1.69 30.61
CA VAL A 419 14.47 -0.54 31.13
C VAL A 419 14.32 0.68 30.21
N GLY A 420 14.42 0.47 28.90
CA GLY A 420 14.24 1.54 27.92
C GLY A 420 12.85 2.17 27.95
N SER A 421 11.78 1.38 28.15
CA SER A 421 10.42 1.91 28.29
C SER A 421 10.25 2.73 29.59
N LEU A 422 10.86 2.28 30.69
CA LEU A 422 10.84 3.01 31.97
C LEU A 422 11.60 4.34 31.85
N ALA A 423 12.80 4.33 31.26
CA ALA A 423 13.59 5.53 31.02
C ALA A 423 12.85 6.56 30.15
N ALA A 424 12.24 6.09 29.05
CA ALA A 424 11.41 6.93 28.18
C ALA A 424 10.20 7.52 28.93
N SER A 425 9.51 6.69 29.73
CA SER A 425 8.35 7.13 30.51
C SER A 425 8.73 8.18 31.55
N PHE A 426 9.88 8.02 32.22
CA PHE A 426 10.39 9.00 33.16
C PHE A 426 10.68 10.35 32.49
N SER A 427 11.29 10.33 31.28
CA SER A 427 11.50 11.55 30.49
C SER A 427 10.18 12.25 30.16
N LEU A 428 9.17 11.49 29.71
CA LEU A 428 7.84 12.01 29.41
C LEU A 428 7.17 12.63 30.65
N ILE A 429 7.21 11.95 31.80
CA ILE A 429 6.64 12.43 33.06
C ILE A 429 7.33 13.72 33.50
N LYS A 430 8.67 13.76 33.45
CA LYS A 430 9.45 14.95 33.82
C LYS A 430 9.05 16.16 32.96
N LYS A 431 8.99 15.99 31.63
CA LYS A 431 8.58 17.06 30.70
C LYS A 431 7.11 17.45 30.86
N ALA A 432 6.22 16.49 31.14
CA ALA A 432 4.82 16.74 31.44
C ALA A 432 4.65 17.58 32.72
N LEU A 433 5.36 17.24 33.80
CA LEU A 433 5.34 18.02 35.04
C LEU A 433 5.93 19.42 34.84
N GLN A 434 7.05 19.54 34.12
CA GLN A 434 7.65 20.85 33.80
C GLN A 434 6.66 21.74 33.03
N THR A 435 5.96 21.17 32.04
CA THR A 435 5.00 21.90 31.22
C THR A 435 3.70 22.22 31.98
N ALA A 436 3.28 21.34 32.89
CA ALA A 436 2.12 21.57 33.74
C ALA A 436 2.34 22.74 34.72
N LYS A 437 3.58 22.99 35.17
CA LYS A 437 3.91 24.15 36.04
C LYS A 437 3.59 25.50 35.39
N ILE A 438 3.60 25.57 34.06
CA ILE A 438 3.20 26.78 33.32
C ILE A 438 1.75 26.71 32.81
N GLY A 439 0.99 25.68 33.20
CA GLY A 439 -0.40 25.43 32.77
C GLY A 439 -0.56 24.67 31.44
N GLY A 440 0.54 24.35 30.75
CA GLY A 440 0.52 23.67 29.46
C GLY A 440 0.45 22.14 29.55
N LYS A 441 0.45 21.49 28.38
CA LYS A 441 0.48 20.03 28.24
C LYS A 441 1.61 19.61 27.30
N TYR A 442 2.39 18.62 27.72
CA TYR A 442 3.43 18.01 26.89
C TYR A 442 2.96 16.63 26.42
N ARG A 443 3.11 16.34 25.12
CA ARG A 443 2.64 15.10 24.50
C ARG A 443 3.61 14.58 23.44
N TRP A 444 3.64 13.27 23.31
CA TRP A 444 4.20 12.59 22.15
C TRP A 444 3.09 12.26 21.16
N ALA A 445 3.42 12.27 19.87
CA ALA A 445 2.53 11.81 18.82
C ALA A 445 3.27 10.86 17.87
N PHE A 446 2.53 9.90 17.34
CA PHE A 446 3.03 8.87 16.44
C PHE A 446 2.12 8.77 15.22
N ALA A 447 2.71 8.39 14.08
CA ALA A 447 1.96 8.13 12.86
C ALA A 447 1.19 6.81 12.99
N THR A 448 -0.12 6.85 12.77
CA THR A 448 -0.99 5.68 12.69
C THR A 448 -1.80 5.73 11.39
N GLY A 449 -1.84 4.60 10.67
CA GLY A 449 -2.59 4.52 9.41
C GLY A 449 -4.05 4.90 9.63
N ASN A 450 -4.55 5.85 8.84
CA ASN A 450 -5.87 6.43 9.06
C ASN A 450 -6.51 6.92 7.76
N GLY A 451 -7.19 6.01 7.07
CA GLY A 451 -7.94 6.28 5.85
C GLY A 451 -9.05 7.34 6.02
N ALA A 452 -9.67 7.39 7.21
CA ALA A 452 -10.70 8.40 7.50
C ALA A 452 -10.11 9.82 7.60
N ALA A 453 -8.92 9.97 8.19
CA ALA A 453 -8.19 11.23 8.19
C ALA A 453 -7.76 11.61 6.77
N LEU A 454 -7.23 10.65 5.99
CA LEU A 454 -6.85 10.88 4.59
C LEU A 454 -8.04 11.28 3.72
N LYS A 455 -9.25 10.77 3.99
CA LYS A 455 -10.48 11.23 3.32
C LYS A 455 -10.77 12.70 3.60
N LYS A 456 -10.66 13.15 4.85
CA LYS A 456 -10.85 14.57 5.19
C LYS A 456 -9.78 15.46 4.56
N ILE A 457 -8.54 14.98 4.54
CA ILE A 457 -7.41 15.69 3.93
C ILE A 457 -7.57 15.75 2.42
N ALA A 458 -8.09 14.70 1.77
CA ALA A 458 -8.38 14.70 0.35
C ALA A 458 -9.34 15.83 -0.03
N THR A 459 -10.39 16.06 0.77
CA THR A 459 -11.30 17.20 0.57
C THR A 459 -10.56 18.54 0.62
N LEU A 460 -9.68 18.76 1.60
CA LEU A 460 -8.90 20.01 1.68
C LEU A 460 -7.95 20.19 0.48
N VAL A 461 -7.43 19.09 -0.07
CA VAL A 461 -6.60 19.10 -1.28
C VAL A 461 -7.42 19.41 -2.52
N GLU A 462 -8.61 18.83 -2.65
CA GLU A 462 -9.53 19.09 -3.77
C GLU A 462 -10.06 20.53 -3.75
N GLU A 463 -10.25 21.11 -2.56
CA GLU A 463 -10.58 22.53 -2.35
C GLU A 463 -9.39 23.48 -2.59
N GLY A 464 -8.19 22.96 -2.88
CA GLY A 464 -6.99 23.77 -3.12
C GLY A 464 -6.38 24.41 -1.86
N LYS A 465 -6.86 24.05 -0.67
CA LYS A 465 -6.34 24.58 0.61
C LYS A 465 -5.01 23.96 1.03
N ILE A 466 -4.70 22.76 0.52
CA ILE A 466 -3.44 22.07 0.75
C ILE A 466 -2.93 21.58 -0.60
N ARG A 467 -1.67 21.92 -0.93
CA ARG A 467 -0.98 21.44 -2.13
C ARG A 467 0.15 20.47 -1.78
N PRO A 468 0.44 19.49 -2.66
CA PRO A 468 1.61 18.63 -2.52
C PRO A 468 2.91 19.47 -2.60
N VAL A 469 3.93 19.07 -1.84
CA VAL A 469 5.26 19.68 -1.88
C VAL A 469 6.27 18.61 -2.28
N VAL A 470 6.39 18.38 -3.59
CA VAL A 470 7.35 17.42 -4.15
C VAL A 470 8.66 18.14 -4.45
N ASN A 471 9.74 17.70 -3.81
CA ASN A 471 11.08 18.21 -4.04
C ASN A 471 11.69 17.63 -5.32
N LYS A 472 11.66 16.30 -5.42
CA LYS A 472 12.25 15.55 -6.52
C LYS A 472 11.55 14.21 -6.66
N VAL A 473 11.38 13.80 -7.92
CA VAL A 473 10.89 12.48 -8.30
C VAL A 473 12.06 11.69 -8.86
N PHE A 474 12.29 10.50 -8.32
CA PHE A 474 13.26 9.53 -8.83
C PHE A 474 12.50 8.42 -9.57
N PRO A 475 13.04 7.89 -10.68
CA PRO A 475 12.50 6.68 -11.28
C PRO A 475 12.69 5.48 -10.33
N PHE A 476 11.90 4.43 -10.50
CA PHE A 476 11.96 3.23 -9.65
C PHE A 476 13.36 2.61 -9.56
N THR A 477 14.13 2.66 -10.65
CA THR A 477 15.51 2.14 -10.71
C THR A 477 16.52 2.94 -9.87
N GLU A 478 16.16 4.16 -9.44
CA GLU A 478 17.00 5.07 -8.65
C GLU A 478 16.48 5.22 -7.21
N ALA A 479 15.79 4.20 -6.68
CA ALA A 479 15.36 4.20 -5.28
C ALA A 479 16.54 4.39 -4.28
N PRO A 480 17.73 3.79 -4.48
CA PRO A 480 18.88 4.06 -3.62
C PRO A 480 19.27 5.54 -3.56
N GLU A 481 19.25 6.25 -4.70
CA GLU A 481 19.54 7.68 -4.79
C GLU A 481 18.47 8.52 -4.08
N ALA A 482 17.20 8.10 -4.18
CA ALA A 482 16.10 8.73 -3.45
C ALA A 482 16.28 8.62 -1.92
N LEU A 483 16.67 7.43 -1.43
CA LEU A 483 16.98 7.22 -0.01
C LEU A 483 18.20 8.04 0.45
N LYS A 484 19.25 8.10 -0.38
CA LYS A 484 20.43 8.94 -0.11
C LYS A 484 20.07 10.43 -0.05
N ALA A 485 19.19 10.90 -0.93
CA ALA A 485 18.74 12.30 -0.94
C ALA A 485 17.99 12.66 0.35
N VAL A 486 17.14 11.76 0.87
CA VAL A 486 16.48 11.95 2.18
C VAL A 486 17.48 11.91 3.32
N GLU A 487 18.44 10.98 3.28
CA GLU A 487 19.48 10.82 4.30
C GLU A 487 20.36 12.08 4.45
N LEU A 488 20.61 12.82 3.37
CA LEU A 488 21.33 14.10 3.41
C LEU A 488 20.58 15.22 4.13
N GLY A 489 19.26 15.10 4.31
CA GLY A 489 18.45 16.03 5.12
C GLY A 489 18.27 17.44 4.55
N ARG A 490 18.53 17.66 3.25
CA ARG A 490 18.48 18.99 2.60
C ARG A 490 17.23 19.25 1.75
N ALA A 491 16.34 18.26 1.61
CA ALA A 491 15.17 18.38 0.74
C ALA A 491 14.10 19.30 1.36
N LYS A 492 13.57 20.23 0.55
CA LYS A 492 12.38 21.03 0.87
C LYS A 492 11.14 20.25 0.44
N GLY A 493 10.34 19.78 1.38
CA GLY A 493 9.20 18.89 1.11
C GLY A 493 9.60 17.42 0.96
N LYS A 494 9.12 16.75 -0.10
CA LYS A 494 9.07 15.29 -0.21
C LYS A 494 9.82 14.73 -1.40
N ILE A 495 10.52 13.61 -1.18
CA ILE A 495 11.15 12.81 -2.23
C ILE A 495 10.19 11.68 -2.60
N VAL A 496 9.92 11.53 -3.90
CA VAL A 496 8.97 10.56 -4.46
C VAL A 496 9.71 9.60 -5.39
N ILE A 497 9.28 8.34 -5.42
CA ILE A 497 9.72 7.31 -6.36
C ILE A 497 8.55 6.98 -7.28
N GLY A 498 8.70 7.23 -8.57
CA GLY A 498 7.77 6.79 -9.60
C GLY A 498 7.99 5.32 -9.92
N VAL A 499 7.00 4.47 -9.67
CA VAL A 499 7.13 3.00 -9.70
C VAL A 499 6.80 2.42 -11.08
N ILE A 500 5.85 3.00 -11.82
CA ILE A 500 5.46 2.54 -13.16
C ILE A 500 5.99 3.50 -14.23
N LYS A 501 6.53 2.95 -15.32
CA LYS A 501 6.83 3.73 -16.55
C LYS A 501 5.53 4.04 -17.29
N GLY A 502 5.05 5.26 -17.16
CA GLY A 502 3.98 5.86 -17.97
C GLY A 502 4.21 7.36 -18.07
N LYS A 503 3.61 8.04 -19.06
CA LYS A 503 3.66 9.50 -19.27
C LYS A 503 2.99 10.29 -18.13
N GLU A 504 3.33 10.03 -16.87
CA GLU A 504 2.92 10.87 -15.77
C GLU A 504 3.75 12.14 -15.85
N GLN A 505 3.05 13.22 -16.22
CA GLN A 505 3.60 14.55 -16.43
C GLN A 505 4.50 14.90 -15.25
N GLN A 506 5.72 15.37 -15.54
CA GLN A 506 6.50 16.09 -14.53
C GLN A 506 5.55 17.08 -13.84
N PRO A 507 5.57 17.18 -12.50
CA PRO A 507 4.74 18.16 -11.80
C PRO A 507 4.96 19.51 -12.48
N LYS A 508 3.87 20.18 -12.89
CA LYS A 508 3.97 21.52 -13.48
C LYS A 508 4.82 22.34 -12.52
N LYS A 509 5.92 22.96 -13.02
CA LYS A 509 6.63 23.99 -12.26
C LYS A 509 5.58 25.01 -11.86
N VAL A 510 5.25 25.04 -10.57
CA VAL A 510 4.42 26.09 -10.01
C VAL A 510 5.39 27.23 -9.77
N ASP A 511 5.38 28.22 -10.65
CA ASP A 511 6.01 29.50 -10.38
C ASP A 511 5.35 30.07 -9.12
N ILE A 512 6.15 30.24 -8.07
CA ILE A 512 5.72 30.67 -6.73
C ILE A 512 5.35 32.17 -6.72
N PHE A 513 5.34 32.81 -7.89
CA PHE A 513 4.99 34.21 -8.06
C PHE A 513 3.87 34.35 -9.09
N LYS A 514 2.63 34.36 -8.59
CA LYS A 514 1.59 35.17 -9.21
C LYS A 514 0.97 36.03 -8.12
N GLU A 515 1.38 37.28 -8.14
CA GLU A 515 0.70 38.38 -7.46
C GLU A 515 -0.73 38.48 -7.97
N SER A 516 -1.67 38.58 -7.03
CA SER A 516 -2.88 39.39 -7.15
C SER A 516 -3.34 39.75 -5.75
#